data_AF-A0A2T4ZIU8-F1
#
_entry.id   AF-A0A2T4ZIU8-F1
#
_cell.length_a   1.000
_cell.length_b   1.000
_cell.length_c   1.000
_cell.angle_alpha   90.00
_cell.angle_beta   90.00
_cell.angle_gamma   90.00
#
_symmetry.space_group_name_H-M   'P 1'
#
loop_
_entity.id
_entity.type
_entity.pdbx_description
1 polymer ?
#
loop_
_entity_poly.entity_id
_entity_poly.type
_entity_poly.pdbx_seq_one_letter_code
_entity_poly.pdbx_strand_id
1 'polypeptide(L)'
;MSALTVNVAKDPADRLDYDVDFGARWLPTGDVIQSATATITGSTATADQVDVSSDAVKVWISGGVTGDTAIVTVRAVTAQGRTKEISFRLRIRES
;
A
#
# COMPACT_ATOMS: atom_id res chain seq x y z
N MET A 1 -5.90 -18.79 -11.27
CA MET A 1 -4.92 -18.18 -10.35
C MET A 1 -5.71 -17.48 -9.24
N SER A 2 -5.62 -17.96 -8.00
CA SER A 2 -6.14 -17.20 -6.85
C SER A 2 -5.08 -16.15 -6.49
N ALA A 3 -5.44 -14.87 -6.48
CA ALA A 3 -4.53 -13.83 -6.00
C ALA A 3 -4.30 -14.05 -4.49
N LEU A 4 -3.06 -14.33 -4.09
CA LEU A 4 -2.69 -14.40 -2.69
C LEU A 4 -2.96 -13.01 -2.08
N THR A 5 -4.05 -12.87 -1.32
CA THR A 5 -4.30 -11.62 -0.63
C THR A 5 -3.37 -11.54 0.57
N VAL A 6 -2.45 -10.59 0.55
CA VAL A 6 -1.63 -10.28 1.72
C VAL A 6 -2.53 -9.64 2.78
N ASN A 7 -2.52 -10.21 3.98
CA ASN A 7 -3.25 -9.69 5.13
C ASN A 7 -2.22 -9.23 6.16
N VAL A 8 -2.24 -7.94 6.47
CA VAL A 8 -1.45 -7.34 7.56
C VAL A 8 -2.37 -6.82 8.66
N ALA A 9 -1.82 -6.52 9.83
CA ALA A 9 -2.59 -5.97 10.94
C ALA A 9 -1.85 -4.81 11.60
N LYS A 10 -2.60 -3.92 12.26
CA LYS A 10 -2.09 -2.87 13.16
C LYS A 10 -3.05 -2.57 14.29
N ASP A 11 -2.52 -1.99 15.37
CA ASP A 11 -3.33 -1.33 16.39
C ASP A 11 -3.88 0.01 15.86
N PRO A 12 -5.10 0.44 16.24
CA PRO A 12 -5.58 1.80 15.98
C PRO A 12 -4.58 2.90 16.35
N ALA A 13 -3.88 2.77 17.48
CA ALA A 13 -2.93 3.75 18.00
C ALA A 13 -1.58 3.75 17.26
N ASP A 14 -1.30 2.70 16.48
CA ASP A 14 -0.05 2.62 15.73
C ASP A 14 -0.06 3.49 14.47
N ARG A 15 1.11 4.06 14.19
CA ARG A 15 1.50 4.59 12.88
C ARG A 15 2.62 3.72 12.31
N LEU A 16 2.29 2.85 11.36
CA LEU A 16 3.23 1.90 10.76
C LEU A 16 3.43 2.19 9.27
N ASP A 17 4.59 1.81 8.74
CA ASP A 17 4.88 1.80 7.32
C ASP A 17 4.67 0.42 6.68
N TYR A 18 4.20 0.44 5.44
CA TYR A 18 3.97 -0.75 4.62
C TYR A 18 4.64 -0.58 3.26
N ASP A 19 5.60 -1.44 2.97
CA ASP A 19 6.26 -1.48 1.67
C ASP A 19 5.44 -2.29 0.66
N VAL A 20 5.10 -1.64 -0.45
CA VAL A 20 4.44 -2.25 -1.60
C VAL A 20 5.45 -2.37 -2.73
N ASP A 21 5.91 -3.60 -2.95
CA ASP A 21 6.90 -3.95 -3.97
C ASP A 21 6.24 -4.04 -5.37
N PHE A 22 6.73 -3.23 -6.31
CA PHE A 22 6.34 -3.25 -7.72
C PHE A 22 7.39 -3.92 -8.62
N GLY A 23 8.43 -4.50 -8.04
CA GLY A 23 9.74 -4.83 -8.60
C GLY A 23 9.77 -5.66 -9.88
N ALA A 24 10.94 -6.24 -10.17
CA ALA A 24 11.37 -6.64 -11.52
C ALA A 24 10.40 -7.52 -12.33
N ARG A 25 9.49 -8.25 -11.67
CA ARG A 25 8.47 -9.05 -12.37
C ARG A 25 7.49 -8.19 -13.15
N TRP A 26 7.19 -6.98 -12.71
CA TRP A 26 6.32 -6.05 -13.43
C TRP A 26 7.08 -4.83 -13.96
N LEU A 27 7.97 -4.27 -13.14
CA LEU A 27 8.73 -3.09 -13.53
C LEU A 27 9.88 -3.50 -14.47
N PRO A 28 9.88 -3.10 -15.76
CA PRO A 28 10.94 -3.46 -16.68
C PRO A 28 12.28 -2.87 -16.25
N THR A 29 13.38 -3.55 -16.60
CA THR A 29 14.73 -3.02 -16.37
C THR A 29 14.87 -1.63 -17.01
N GLY A 30 15.33 -0.65 -16.22
CA GLY A 30 15.52 0.73 -16.66
C GLY A 30 14.26 1.61 -16.56
N ASP A 31 13.12 1.08 -16.12
CA ASP A 31 11.98 1.88 -15.69
C ASP A 31 12.00 2.05 -14.16
N VAL A 32 11.48 3.17 -13.68
CA VAL A 32 11.39 3.50 -12.25
C VAL A 32 10.03 4.08 -11.92
N ILE A 33 9.55 3.86 -10.69
CA ILE A 33 8.36 4.55 -10.20
C ILE A 33 8.68 6.03 -10.08
N GLN A 34 7.83 6.87 -10.66
CA GLN A 34 7.96 8.33 -10.65
C GLN A 34 7.02 8.96 -9.63
N SER A 35 5.84 8.39 -9.42
CA SER A 35 4.88 8.87 -8.42
C SER A 35 3.97 7.74 -7.95
N ALA A 36 3.38 7.91 -6.77
CA ALA A 36 2.38 6.98 -6.25
C ALA A 36 1.34 7.69 -5.38
N THR A 37 0.19 7.05 -5.25
CA THR A 37 -0.89 7.44 -4.33
C THR A 37 -1.39 6.21 -3.59
N ALA A 38 -1.92 6.40 -2.39
CA ALA A 38 -2.54 5.34 -1.60
C ALA A 38 -3.95 5.75 -1.18
N THR A 39 -4.90 4.84 -1.30
CA THR A 39 -6.28 5.01 -0.81
C THR A 39 -6.63 3.89 0.15
N ILE A 40 -7.46 4.21 1.13
CA ILE A 40 -7.95 3.25 2.13
C ILE A 40 -9.47 3.25 2.08
N THR A 41 -10.07 2.07 2.01
CA THR A 41 -11.52 1.88 2.02
C THR A 41 -11.90 0.83 3.05
N GLY A 42 -13.12 0.92 3.61
CA GLY A 42 -13.59 -0.02 4.63
C GLY A 42 -13.04 0.23 6.04
N SER A 43 -12.44 1.40 6.29
CA SER A 43 -12.04 1.86 7.63
C SER A 43 -11.87 3.39 7.66
N THR A 44 -11.72 3.94 8.86
CA THR A 44 -11.33 5.32 9.15
C THR A 44 -9.81 5.54 9.21
N ALA A 45 -9.01 4.49 9.00
CA ALA A 45 -7.55 4.63 8.90
C ALA A 45 -7.15 5.55 7.74
N THR A 46 -6.05 6.28 7.92
CA THR A 46 -5.55 7.28 6.98
C THR A 46 -4.18 6.89 6.46
N ALA A 47 -3.95 7.06 5.16
CA ALA A 47 -2.62 7.01 4.57
C ALA A 47 -1.98 8.40 4.69
N ASP A 48 -1.16 8.60 5.73
CA ASP A 48 -0.63 9.91 6.10
C ASP A 48 0.49 10.38 5.17
N GLN A 49 1.25 9.42 4.63
CA GLN A 49 2.42 9.69 3.81
C GLN A 49 2.65 8.54 2.83
N VAL A 50 3.07 8.90 1.61
CA VAL A 50 3.42 7.97 0.54
C VAL A 50 4.80 8.35 0.02
N ASP A 51 5.78 7.50 0.26
CA ASP A 51 7.15 7.68 -0.21
C ASP A 51 7.42 6.71 -1.38
N VAL A 52 8.14 7.18 -2.39
CA VAL A 52 8.43 6.42 -3.61
C VAL A 52 9.93 6.10 -3.67
N SER A 53 10.26 4.83 -3.93
CA SER A 53 11.60 4.42 -4.39
C SER A 53 11.54 4.04 -5.87
N SER A 54 12.66 3.57 -6.44
CA SER A 54 12.71 3.14 -7.84
C SER A 54 11.72 2.02 -8.18
N ASP A 55 11.45 1.12 -7.23
CA ASP A 55 10.76 -0.15 -7.44
C ASP A 55 9.72 -0.49 -6.37
N ALA A 56 9.57 0.34 -5.34
CA ALA A 56 8.60 0.15 -4.28
C ALA A 56 7.94 1.47 -3.86
N VAL A 57 6.81 1.35 -3.19
CA VAL A 57 6.09 2.46 -2.57
C VAL A 57 5.90 2.15 -1.09
N LYS A 58 6.34 3.05 -0.21
CA LYS A 58 6.12 2.97 1.23
C LYS A 58 4.91 3.80 1.60
N VAL A 59 3.94 3.20 2.30
CA VAL A 59 2.74 3.89 2.78
C VAL A 59 2.73 3.89 4.30
N TRP A 60 2.67 5.07 4.90
CA TRP A 60 2.49 5.24 6.34
C TRP A 60 1.00 5.33 6.65
N ILE A 61 0.52 4.47 7.56
CA ILE A 61 -0.90 4.39 7.91
C ILE A 61 -1.10 4.57 9.41
N SER A 62 -2.00 5.47 9.79
CA SER A 62 -2.43 5.71 11.17
C SER A 62 -3.95 5.56 11.35
N GLY A 63 -4.40 5.50 12.61
CA GLY A 63 -5.83 5.52 12.96
C GLY A 63 -6.59 4.25 12.59
N GLY A 64 -7.91 4.35 12.40
CA GLY A 64 -8.79 3.20 12.21
C GLY A 64 -9.47 2.75 13.49
N VAL A 65 -10.45 1.83 13.36
CA VAL A 65 -11.23 1.30 14.50
C VAL A 65 -11.05 -0.21 14.58
N THR A 66 -10.85 -0.72 15.79
CA THR A 66 -10.75 -2.16 16.06
C THR A 66 -11.96 -2.91 15.50
N GLY A 67 -11.69 -3.98 14.74
CA GLY A 67 -12.70 -4.78 14.05
C GLY A 67 -12.83 -4.47 12.56
N ASP A 68 -12.35 -3.31 12.11
CA ASP A 68 -12.33 -2.96 10.69
C ASP A 68 -11.39 -3.88 9.89
N THR A 69 -11.80 -4.19 8.66
CA THR A 69 -10.92 -4.75 7.63
C THR A 69 -10.90 -3.79 6.45
N ALA A 70 -9.81 -3.03 6.35
CA ALA A 70 -9.60 -2.09 5.27
C ALA A 70 -9.00 -2.77 4.04
N ILE A 71 -9.27 -2.18 2.87
CA ILE A 71 -8.52 -2.43 1.64
C ILE A 71 -7.66 -1.19 1.39
N VAL A 72 -6.34 -1.39 1.39
CA VAL A 72 -5.37 -0.37 1.01
C VAL A 72 -5.01 -0.61 -0.46
N THR A 73 -5.19 0.40 -1.30
CA THR A 73 -4.84 0.36 -2.73
C THR A 73 -3.76 1.37 -3.01
N VAL A 74 -2.62 0.88 -3.52
CA VAL A 74 -1.50 1.72 -3.93
C VAL A 74 -1.44 1.75 -5.45
N ARG A 75 -1.55 2.96 -6.01
CA ARG A 75 -1.44 3.22 -7.44
C ARG A 75 -0.10 3.88 -7.74
N ALA A 76 0.76 3.20 -8.48
CA ALA A 76 2.05 3.72 -8.93
C ALA A 76 2.01 4.09 -10.42
N VAL A 77 2.73 5.16 -10.77
CA VAL A 77 3.00 5.61 -12.13
C VAL A 77 4.50 5.65 -12.36
N THR A 78 4.97 5.05 -13.46
CA THR A 78 6.40 4.98 -13.79
C THR A 78 6.85 6.10 -14.70
N ALA A 79 8.17 6.33 -14.79
CA ALA A 79 8.78 7.33 -15.65
C ALA A 79 8.50 7.10 -17.14
N GLN A 80 8.25 5.84 -17.54
CA GLN A 80 7.85 5.48 -18.90
C GLN A 80 6.31 5.43 -19.11
N GLY A 81 5.53 5.99 -18.18
CA GLY A 81 4.09 6.19 -18.33
C GLY A 81 3.22 4.97 -18.02
N ARG A 82 3.76 3.92 -17.39
CA ARG A 82 2.96 2.76 -16.96
C ARG A 82 2.21 3.12 -15.68
N THR A 83 1.01 2.54 -15.50
CA THR A 83 0.24 2.63 -14.26
C THR A 83 -0.06 1.22 -13.76
N LYS A 84 0.09 0.97 -12.45
CA LYS A 84 -0.34 -0.26 -11.80
C LYS A 84 -0.89 0.00 -10.42
N GLU A 85 -1.85 -0.82 -10.04
CA GLU A 85 -2.40 -0.87 -8.69
C GLU A 85 -2.05 -2.20 -8.03
N ILE A 86 -1.68 -2.12 -6.75
CA ILE A 86 -1.54 -3.27 -5.86
C ILE A 86 -2.38 -2.99 -4.62
N SER A 87 -3.20 -3.97 -4.24
CA SER A 87 -4.09 -3.87 -3.08
C SER A 87 -3.79 -4.96 -2.07
N PHE A 88 -3.90 -4.63 -0.79
CA PHE A 88 -3.78 -5.56 0.32
C PHE A 88 -4.83 -5.28 1.40
N ARG A 89 -5.10 -6.28 2.24
CA ARG A 89 -6.03 -6.13 3.36
C ARG A 89 -5.28 -5.74 4.62
N LEU A 90 -5.78 -4.73 5.32
CA LEU A 90 -5.30 -4.28 6.62
C LEU A 90 -6.38 -4.54 7.67
N ARG A 91 -6.10 -5.42 8.63
CA ARG A 91 -6.97 -5.65 9.79
C ARG A 91 -6.58 -4.71 10.91
N ILE A 92 -7.55 -3.99 11.46
CA ILE A 92 -7.31 -3.13 12.63
C ILE A 92 -7.79 -3.87 13.87
N ARG A 93 -6.88 -4.09 14.80
CA ARG A 93 -7.14 -4.84 16.04
C ARG A 93 -6.19 -4.42 17.13
N GLU A 94 -6.66 -4.43 18.37
CA GLU A 94 -5.79 -4.27 19.53
C GLU A 94 -4.76 -5.41 19.58
N SER A 95 -3.53 -5.05 19.91
CA SER A 95 -2.38 -5.97 19.97
C SER A 95 -2.17 -6.55 21.36
#